data_AF-F0I3B3-F1
#
_entry.id   AF-F0I3B3-F1
#
_cell.length_a   1.000
_cell.length_b   1.000
_cell.length_c   1.000
_cell.angle_alpha   90.00
_cell.angle_beta   90.00
_cell.angle_gamma   90.00
#
_symmetry.space_group_name_H-M   'P 1'
#
loop_
_entity.id
_entity.type
_entity.pdbx_description
1 polymer ?
#
loop_
_entity_poly.entity_id
_entity_poly.type
_entity_poly.pdbx_seq_one_letter_code
_entity_poly.pdbx_strand_id
1 'polypeptide(L)'
;MRKLLKLRNIEVRLTPESMQMYAKFYLFEHVGKQVLISGCSNLTQYDLFEEVAKEQIFKSITNTNLSNRVLLRDAYMDTKNRLGRIPNLSDFGQLDTLDPYVFFDNFNHYGEVISSFDKDDRFVKIPVLNGFLTFLCKEVSNGKRKQDLYLLKVLFEQSKISKSDFQNFLMSEQLEASDEILKSIEACLTYKFFIKRDQEKYGLPPLEVKEDFYCIASNFSRLLTKDYQEFILDIIQTGLNRAEKYPQEPFTIGEKYSRKDAVKLLNWDKDESSTVYGYKVKHGTCPIFVTYHKEEDITETTQYQDGFLSNRVFHWYSRSNRSFKSKEVAEIMNSNQTNLALHLFIKKADGEGNDFYYLGPVHYIENSAIETKMQNGKTPVVTMNFELLNEVSLTLYDYLTKK
;
A
#
# COMPACT_ATOMS: atom_id res chain seq x y z
N MET A 1 -28.24 10.24 30.78
CA MET A 1 -28.75 10.40 29.39
C MET A 1 -29.14 11.84 29.05
N ARG A 2 -30.07 12.51 29.77
CA ARG A 2 -30.49 13.91 29.49
C ARG A 2 -29.37 14.99 29.45
N LYS A 3 -28.19 14.72 30.01
CA LYS A 3 -27.01 15.62 29.95
C LYS A 3 -26.17 15.44 28.67
N LEU A 4 -26.21 14.27 28.01
CA LEU A 4 -25.46 14.01 26.76
C LEU A 4 -26.06 14.77 25.58
N LEU A 5 -27.38 14.98 25.59
CA LEU A 5 -28.11 15.82 24.64
C LEU A 5 -27.71 17.31 24.68
N LYS A 6 -26.86 17.72 25.65
CA LYS A 6 -26.34 19.10 25.74
C LYS A 6 -25.04 19.31 24.96
N LEU A 7 -24.39 18.23 24.51
CA LEU A 7 -23.15 18.29 23.74
C LEU A 7 -23.49 18.31 22.25
N ARG A 8 -23.00 19.32 21.52
CA ARG A 8 -23.41 19.60 20.13
C ARG A 8 -22.90 18.58 19.10
N ASN A 9 -21.97 17.72 19.50
CA ASN A 9 -21.22 16.80 18.65
C ASN A 9 -21.43 15.32 19.03
N ILE A 10 -22.51 15.01 19.75
CA ILE A 10 -22.82 13.64 20.18
C ILE A 10 -24.24 13.27 19.73
N GLU A 11 -24.34 12.17 19.00
CA GLU A 11 -25.63 11.53 18.72
C GLU A 11 -25.86 10.39 19.73
N VAL A 12 -27.02 10.38 20.37
CA VAL A 12 -27.40 9.32 21.32
C VAL A 12 -28.52 8.50 20.71
N ARG A 13 -28.26 7.21 20.46
CA ARG A 13 -29.27 6.25 20.01
C ARG A 13 -29.57 5.24 21.12
N LEU A 14 -30.84 4.85 21.21
CA LEU A 14 -31.30 3.80 22.11
C LEU A 14 -31.66 2.57 21.30
N THR A 15 -31.21 1.43 21.78
CA THR A 15 -31.61 0.14 21.22
C THR A 15 -33.08 -0.12 21.57
N PRO A 16 -33.85 -0.75 20.67
CA PRO A 16 -35.21 -1.17 20.96
C PRO A 16 -35.25 -2.10 22.18
N GLU A 17 -36.28 -1.99 23.03
CA GLU A 17 -36.43 -2.82 24.24
C GLU A 17 -36.42 -4.34 23.94
N SER A 18 -36.84 -4.74 22.74
CA SER A 18 -36.82 -6.12 22.26
C SER A 18 -35.41 -6.72 22.16
N MET A 19 -34.36 -5.90 22.12
CA MET A 19 -32.97 -6.34 21.91
C MET A 19 -32.23 -6.64 23.23
N GLN A 20 -32.82 -6.31 24.39
CA GLN A 20 -32.29 -6.58 25.75
C GLN A 20 -30.77 -6.38 25.92
N MET A 21 -30.22 -5.30 25.34
CA MET A 21 -28.78 -5.04 25.41
C MET A 21 -28.41 -4.32 26.72
N TYR A 22 -27.53 -4.94 27.52
CA TYR A 22 -27.01 -4.38 28.77
C TYR A 22 -25.67 -3.63 28.63
N ALA A 23 -25.03 -3.72 27.46
CA ALA A 23 -23.75 -3.08 27.18
C ALA A 23 -23.93 -1.68 26.56
N LYS A 24 -23.04 -0.76 26.92
CA LYS A 24 -22.97 0.56 26.28
C LYS A 24 -21.93 0.50 25.17
N PHE A 25 -22.27 1.10 24.03
CA PHE A 25 -21.38 1.24 22.89
C PHE A 25 -21.08 2.72 22.68
N TYR A 26 -19.80 3.02 22.48
CA TYR A 26 -19.33 4.36 22.15
C TYR A 26 -18.67 4.28 20.78
N LEU A 27 -19.28 4.89 19.79
CA LEU A 27 -18.71 5.03 18.46
C LEU A 27 -18.01 6.39 18.37
N PHE A 28 -16.69 6.36 18.20
CA PHE A 28 -15.90 7.55 17.97
C PHE A 28 -15.53 7.64 16.50
N GLU A 29 -15.87 8.75 15.88
CA GLU A 29 -15.43 9.09 14.54
C GLU A 29 -14.36 10.17 14.62
N HIS A 30 -13.16 9.84 14.15
CA HIS A 30 -12.08 10.80 14.02
C HIS A 30 -11.18 10.40 12.86
N VAL A 31 -11.04 11.29 11.87
CA VAL A 31 -10.04 11.18 10.80
C VAL A 31 -10.07 9.76 10.16
N GLY A 32 -11.24 9.36 9.63
CA GLY A 32 -11.40 8.12 8.85
C GLY A 32 -11.32 6.82 9.64
N LYS A 33 -11.17 6.90 10.96
CA LYS A 33 -11.24 5.75 11.85
C LYS A 33 -12.52 5.80 12.64
N GLN A 34 -13.29 4.71 12.56
CA GLN A 34 -14.38 4.41 13.46
C GLN A 34 -13.84 3.52 14.57
N VAL A 35 -13.88 4.01 15.81
CA VAL A 35 -13.51 3.22 16.99
C VAL A 35 -14.80 2.92 17.75
N LEU A 36 -15.18 1.65 17.78
CA LEU A 36 -16.30 1.17 18.59
C LEU A 36 -15.76 0.62 19.91
N ILE A 37 -16.06 1.30 21.01
CA ILE A 37 -15.75 0.82 22.36
C ILE A 37 -17.02 0.20 22.94
N SER A 38 -16.99 -1.10 23.22
CA SER A 38 -18.02 -1.82 23.97
C SER A 38 -17.57 -2.00 25.41
N GLY A 39 -18.38 -1.59 26.38
CA GLY A 39 -18.00 -1.67 27.79
C GLY A 39 -19.16 -1.76 28.78
N CYS A 40 -18.88 -2.41 29.92
CA CYS A 40 -19.75 -2.39 31.09
C CYS A 40 -19.75 -1.00 31.74
N SER A 41 -20.82 -0.72 32.49
CA SER A 41 -21.37 0.55 32.99
C SER A 41 -20.44 1.61 33.61
N ASN A 42 -19.14 1.36 33.76
CA ASN A 42 -18.22 2.13 34.61
C ASN A 42 -17.20 2.99 33.86
N LEU A 43 -17.26 3.09 32.52
CA LEU A 43 -16.57 4.18 31.81
C LEU A 43 -17.23 5.50 32.18
N THR A 44 -16.61 6.23 33.11
CA THR A 44 -17.12 7.46 33.68
C THR A 44 -17.10 8.59 32.66
N GLN A 45 -18.13 9.42 32.76
CA GLN A 45 -18.51 10.49 31.84
C GLN A 45 -17.44 11.56 31.59
N TYR A 46 -16.38 11.62 32.40
CA TYR A 46 -15.32 12.63 32.36
C TYR A 46 -14.02 12.13 31.70
N ASP A 47 -13.64 10.86 31.90
CA ASP A 47 -12.29 10.38 31.55
C ASP A 47 -12.09 10.05 30.06
N LEU A 48 -13.18 9.90 29.29
CA LEU A 48 -13.13 9.52 27.87
C LEU A 48 -13.32 10.70 26.90
N PHE A 49 -13.82 11.85 27.39
CA PHE A 49 -14.33 12.94 26.54
C PHE A 49 -13.56 14.26 26.63
N GLU A 50 -12.49 14.36 27.42
CA GLU A 50 -11.55 15.47 27.27
C GLU A 50 -10.75 15.33 25.97
N GLU A 51 -10.48 16.45 25.29
CA GLU A 51 -9.55 16.47 24.15
C GLU A 51 -8.21 15.81 24.52
N VAL A 52 -7.77 15.95 25.77
CA VAL A 52 -6.57 15.32 26.30
C VAL A 52 -6.68 13.79 26.35
N ALA A 53 -7.81 13.23 26.80
CA ALA A 53 -8.03 11.78 26.81
C ALA A 53 -8.15 11.22 25.40
N LYS A 54 -8.85 11.95 24.51
CA LYS A 54 -8.93 11.64 23.08
C LYS A 54 -7.56 11.66 22.44
N GLU A 55 -6.76 12.72 22.66
CA GLU A 55 -5.37 12.82 22.23
C GLU A 55 -4.51 11.72 22.82
N GLN A 56 -4.67 11.34 24.08
CA GLN A 56 -3.92 10.24 24.70
C GLN A 56 -4.28 8.88 24.10
N ILE A 57 -5.57 8.63 23.81
CA ILE A 57 -6.03 7.44 23.11
C ILE A 57 -5.48 7.43 21.68
N PHE A 58 -5.57 8.54 20.94
CA PHE A 58 -5.00 8.65 19.60
C PHE A 58 -3.48 8.53 19.61
N LYS A 59 -2.80 9.13 20.60
CA LYS A 59 -1.35 9.05 20.80
C LYS A 59 -0.92 7.63 21.16
N SER A 60 -1.71 6.92 21.97
CA SER A 60 -1.50 5.50 22.25
C SER A 60 -1.69 4.67 20.98
N ILE A 61 -2.68 4.96 20.14
CA ILE A 61 -2.91 4.27 18.86
C ILE A 61 -1.82 4.61 17.83
N THR A 62 -1.36 5.86 17.73
CA THR A 62 -0.27 6.26 16.81
C THR A 62 1.09 5.79 17.28
N ASN A 63 1.30 5.60 18.59
CA ASN A 63 2.57 5.10 19.13
C ASN A 63 2.60 3.57 19.27
N THR A 64 1.48 2.88 19.12
CA THR A 64 1.45 1.42 19.15
C THR A 64 1.84 0.91 17.77
N ASN A 65 3.12 0.59 17.62
CA ASN A 65 3.61 -0.15 16.47
C ASN A 65 2.94 -1.54 16.46
N LEU A 66 1.90 -1.70 15.63
CA LEU A 66 1.15 -2.96 15.47
C LEU A 66 2.02 -4.09 14.91
N SER A 67 3.13 -3.71 14.27
CA SER A 67 4.18 -4.61 13.83
C SER A 67 5.12 -5.02 14.99
N ASN A 68 4.85 -4.63 16.24
CA ASN A 68 5.66 -5.08 17.37
C ASN A 68 5.62 -6.62 17.46
N ARG A 69 6.81 -7.24 17.50
CA ARG A 69 6.98 -8.70 17.51
C ARG A 69 6.22 -9.40 18.64
N VAL A 70 6.00 -8.73 19.78
CA VAL A 70 5.19 -9.28 20.89
C VAL A 70 3.73 -9.38 20.47
N LEU A 71 3.15 -8.29 19.95
CA LEU A 71 1.75 -8.26 19.47
C LEU A 71 1.53 -9.26 18.33
N LEU A 72 2.47 -9.34 17.38
CA LEU A 72 2.43 -10.32 16.29
C LEU A 72 2.45 -11.77 16.81
N ARG A 73 3.24 -12.04 17.86
CA ARG A 73 3.29 -13.37 18.47
C ARG A 73 1.99 -13.70 19.19
N ASP A 74 1.42 -12.74 19.92
CA ASP A 74 0.17 -12.95 20.66
C ASP A 74 -0.99 -13.23 19.69
N ALA A 75 -1.13 -12.42 18.63
CA ALA A 75 -2.10 -12.66 17.57
C ALA A 75 -1.93 -14.04 16.89
N TYR A 76 -0.68 -14.46 16.64
CA TYR A 76 -0.38 -15.79 16.12
C TYR A 76 -0.83 -16.90 17.08
N MET A 77 -0.48 -16.80 18.37
CA MET A 77 -0.80 -17.81 19.37
C MET A 77 -2.30 -17.90 19.62
N ASP A 78 -3.01 -16.78 19.67
CA ASP A 78 -4.46 -16.75 19.84
C ASP A 78 -5.17 -17.42 18.65
N THR A 79 -4.73 -17.11 17.42
CA THR A 79 -5.25 -17.74 16.20
C THR A 79 -5.00 -19.26 16.23
N LYS A 80 -3.78 -19.68 16.57
CA LYS A 80 -3.42 -21.10 16.71
C LYS A 80 -4.28 -21.81 17.75
N ASN A 81 -4.46 -21.21 18.92
CA ASN A 81 -5.23 -21.80 20.02
C ASN A 81 -6.71 -21.97 19.64
N ARG A 82 -7.29 -21.03 18.90
CA ARG A 82 -8.66 -21.12 18.37
C ARG A 82 -8.82 -22.23 17.34
N LEU A 83 -7.80 -22.46 16.50
CA LEU A 83 -7.86 -23.44 15.40
C LEU A 83 -7.38 -24.84 15.78
N GLY A 84 -6.52 -24.98 16.80
CA GLY A 84 -5.89 -26.24 17.17
C GLY A 84 -4.82 -26.75 16.17
N ARG A 85 -4.44 -25.92 15.17
CA ARG A 85 -3.42 -26.22 14.15
C ARG A 85 -2.56 -24.99 13.87
N ILE A 86 -1.46 -25.17 13.15
CA ILE A 86 -0.69 -24.05 12.59
C ILE A 86 -1.66 -23.21 11.72
N PRO A 87 -1.80 -21.90 11.99
CA PRO A 87 -2.62 -21.03 11.17
C PRO A 87 -2.06 -20.93 9.75
N ASN A 88 -2.95 -20.90 8.78
CA ASN A 88 -2.71 -20.40 7.45
C ASN A 88 -2.69 -18.86 7.49
N LEU A 89 -2.13 -18.23 6.46
CA LEU A 89 -2.09 -16.76 6.42
C LEU A 89 -3.51 -16.18 6.28
N SER A 90 -4.39 -16.88 5.55
CA SER A 90 -5.78 -16.46 5.36
C SER A 90 -6.61 -16.47 6.64
N ASP A 91 -6.26 -17.33 7.60
CA ASP A 91 -7.01 -17.49 8.86
C ASP A 91 -7.06 -16.18 9.66
N PHE A 92 -5.99 -15.37 9.63
CA PHE A 92 -5.92 -14.11 10.39
C PHE A 92 -6.96 -13.10 9.92
N GLY A 93 -7.19 -13.02 8.61
CA GLY A 93 -8.24 -12.18 8.03
C GLY A 93 -9.63 -12.76 8.26
N GLN A 94 -9.80 -14.07 8.11
CA GLN A 94 -11.09 -14.74 8.31
C GLN A 94 -11.60 -14.66 9.76
N LEU A 95 -10.67 -14.66 10.72
CA LEU A 95 -10.97 -14.58 12.15
C LEU A 95 -10.85 -13.15 12.72
N ASP A 96 -10.68 -12.15 11.85
CA ASP A 96 -10.52 -10.73 12.16
C ASP A 96 -9.53 -10.47 13.32
N THR A 97 -8.42 -11.20 13.32
CA THR A 97 -7.43 -11.15 14.40
C THR A 97 -6.34 -10.13 14.12
N LEU A 98 -5.88 -10.05 12.87
CA LEU A 98 -4.85 -9.12 12.40
C LEU A 98 -4.91 -9.03 10.87
N ASP A 99 -4.58 -7.88 10.29
CA ASP A 99 -4.23 -7.82 8.87
C ASP A 99 -2.97 -8.68 8.62
N PRO A 100 -3.07 -9.78 7.82
CA PRO A 100 -1.96 -10.72 7.64
C PRO A 100 -0.66 -10.08 7.13
N TYR A 101 -0.74 -8.93 6.47
CA TYR A 101 0.42 -8.28 5.85
C TYR A 101 1.30 -7.53 6.84
N VAL A 102 0.80 -7.25 8.05
CA VAL A 102 1.57 -6.61 9.12
C VAL A 102 2.73 -7.50 9.58
N PHE A 103 2.61 -8.83 9.43
CA PHE A 103 3.75 -9.74 9.66
C PHE A 103 4.95 -9.37 8.78
N PHE A 104 4.70 -8.95 7.54
CA PHE A 104 5.74 -8.64 6.58
C PHE A 104 6.35 -7.26 6.78
N ASP A 105 6.10 -6.56 7.88
CA ASP A 105 6.95 -5.45 8.29
C ASP A 105 8.25 -5.95 8.95
N ASN A 106 8.20 -7.10 9.63
CA ASN A 106 9.33 -7.66 10.40
C ASN A 106 9.88 -8.97 9.83
N PHE A 107 9.05 -9.71 9.12
CA PHE A 107 9.42 -10.99 8.52
C PHE A 107 9.52 -10.87 7.00
N ASN A 108 10.34 -11.69 6.38
CA ASN A 108 10.44 -11.71 4.92
C ASN A 108 9.27 -12.46 4.29
N HIS A 109 8.83 -13.55 4.94
CA HIS A 109 7.76 -14.41 4.45
C HIS A 109 7.09 -15.20 5.56
N TYR A 110 5.94 -15.81 5.26
CA TYR A 110 5.12 -16.45 6.28
C TYR A 110 5.78 -17.70 6.92
N GLY A 111 6.61 -18.43 6.17
CA GLY A 111 7.42 -19.52 6.74
C GLY A 111 8.39 -19.10 7.86
N GLU A 112 8.90 -17.85 7.84
CA GLU A 112 9.70 -17.29 8.94
C GLU A 112 8.83 -16.97 10.17
N VAL A 113 7.59 -16.50 9.96
CA VAL A 113 6.63 -16.25 11.05
C VAL A 113 6.36 -17.55 11.80
N ILE A 114 5.97 -18.61 11.08
CA ILE A 114 5.73 -19.94 11.66
C ILE A 114 6.97 -20.42 12.41
N SER A 115 8.15 -20.36 11.79
CA SER A 115 9.39 -20.82 12.43
C SER A 115 9.81 -19.97 13.64
N SER A 116 9.44 -18.69 13.69
CA SER A 116 9.78 -17.79 14.79
C SER A 116 8.86 -17.95 15.98
N PHE A 117 7.59 -18.29 15.77
CA PHE A 117 6.60 -18.35 16.84
C PHE A 117 6.23 -19.77 17.23
N ASP A 118 6.40 -20.72 16.31
CA ASP A 118 6.03 -22.11 16.50
C ASP A 118 7.26 -23.04 16.52
N LYS A 119 7.23 -24.00 17.44
CA LYS A 119 8.23 -25.09 17.51
C LYS A 119 7.72 -26.39 16.90
N ASP A 120 6.54 -26.33 16.29
CA ASP A 120 5.91 -27.46 15.64
C ASP A 120 6.53 -27.75 14.27
N ASP A 121 7.17 -28.90 14.14
CA ASP A 121 7.89 -29.32 12.93
C ASP A 121 6.97 -29.91 11.84
N ARG A 122 5.64 -29.84 12.00
CA ARG A 122 4.68 -30.28 10.97
C ARG A 122 4.75 -29.46 9.67
N PHE A 123 5.25 -28.22 9.72
CA PHE A 123 5.42 -27.39 8.53
C PHE A 123 6.63 -27.83 7.71
N VAL A 124 6.40 -28.30 6.49
CA VAL A 124 7.46 -28.68 5.55
C VAL A 124 8.22 -27.44 5.08
N LYS A 125 9.51 -27.35 5.43
CA LYS A 125 10.39 -26.26 5.04
C LYS A 125 11.18 -26.64 3.78
N ILE A 126 11.17 -25.76 2.79
CA ILE A 126 11.97 -25.91 1.56
C ILE A 126 12.86 -24.68 1.42
N PRO A 127 14.05 -24.63 2.07
CA PRO A 127 14.85 -23.42 2.18
C PRO A 127 15.23 -22.76 0.84
N VAL A 128 15.38 -23.57 -0.22
CA VAL A 128 15.65 -23.09 -1.58
C VAL A 128 14.53 -22.17 -2.11
N LEU A 129 13.30 -22.31 -1.59
CA LEU A 129 12.14 -21.49 -1.97
C LEU A 129 11.90 -20.29 -1.04
N ASN A 130 12.72 -20.05 -0.01
CA ASN A 130 12.54 -18.90 0.89
C ASN A 130 12.63 -17.56 0.15
N GLY A 131 13.51 -17.47 -0.86
CA GLY A 131 13.60 -16.29 -1.73
C GLY A 131 12.29 -16.03 -2.49
N PHE A 132 11.71 -17.09 -3.07
CA PHE A 132 10.41 -17.01 -3.74
C PHE A 132 9.29 -16.63 -2.76
N LEU A 133 9.25 -17.21 -1.56
CA LEU A 133 8.27 -16.83 -0.56
C LEU A 133 8.41 -15.36 -0.16
N THR A 134 9.64 -14.84 -0.09
CA THR A 134 9.89 -13.42 0.17
C THR A 134 9.32 -12.55 -0.96
N PHE A 135 9.56 -12.94 -2.21
CA PHE A 135 8.97 -12.29 -3.37
C PHE A 135 7.43 -12.31 -3.31
N LEU A 136 6.85 -13.49 -3.09
CA LEU A 136 5.40 -13.67 -3.03
C LEU A 136 4.78 -12.78 -1.95
N CYS A 137 5.32 -12.80 -0.72
CA CYS A 137 4.76 -12.05 0.41
C CYS A 137 4.97 -10.54 0.32
N LYS A 138 6.15 -10.08 -0.15
CA LYS A 138 6.49 -8.64 -0.16
C LYS A 138 6.01 -7.94 -1.43
N GLU A 139 6.11 -8.59 -2.57
CA GLU A 139 5.94 -7.95 -3.89
C GLU A 139 4.56 -8.24 -4.50
N VAL A 140 4.00 -9.44 -4.31
CA VAL A 140 2.82 -9.89 -5.07
C VAL A 140 1.57 -9.93 -4.21
N SER A 141 1.64 -10.60 -3.06
CA SER A 141 0.45 -10.86 -2.25
C SER A 141 -0.06 -9.60 -1.56
N ASN A 142 0.67 -8.48 -1.58
CA ASN A 142 0.18 -7.19 -1.06
C ASN A 142 -1.13 -6.68 -1.70
N GLY A 143 -1.63 -7.35 -2.75
CA GLY A 143 -2.98 -7.17 -3.30
C GLY A 143 -3.09 -6.01 -4.28
N LYS A 144 -1.99 -5.30 -4.55
CA LYS A 144 -1.99 -4.09 -5.39
C LYS A 144 -2.14 -4.36 -6.89
N ARG A 145 -1.82 -5.59 -7.34
CA ARG A 145 -1.99 -6.02 -8.75
C ARG A 145 -2.59 -7.42 -8.82
N LYS A 146 -3.88 -7.52 -9.16
CA LYS A 146 -4.64 -8.79 -9.16
C LYS A 146 -4.16 -9.76 -10.23
N GLN A 147 -3.72 -9.24 -11.37
CA GLN A 147 -3.27 -10.03 -12.52
C GLN A 147 -2.08 -10.93 -12.17
N ASP A 148 -1.12 -10.45 -11.38
CA ASP A 148 0.02 -11.25 -10.91
C ASP A 148 -0.46 -12.46 -10.09
N LEU A 149 -1.39 -12.21 -9.16
CA LEU A 149 -1.94 -13.21 -8.27
C LEU A 149 -2.75 -14.26 -9.03
N TYR A 150 -3.58 -13.82 -9.98
CA TYR A 150 -4.37 -14.73 -10.80
C TYR A 150 -3.50 -15.62 -11.69
N LEU A 151 -2.46 -15.06 -12.33
CA LEU A 151 -1.55 -15.89 -13.13
C LEU A 151 -0.87 -16.94 -12.25
N LEU A 152 -0.34 -16.55 -11.09
CA LEU A 152 0.24 -17.52 -10.17
C LEU A 152 -0.79 -18.56 -9.72
N LYS A 153 -2.01 -18.16 -9.31
CA LYS A 153 -3.06 -19.08 -8.89
C LYS A 153 -3.34 -20.16 -9.94
N VAL A 154 -3.60 -19.73 -11.18
CA VAL A 154 -3.87 -20.66 -12.29
C VAL A 154 -2.68 -21.59 -12.53
N LEU A 155 -1.45 -21.06 -12.51
CA LEU A 155 -0.25 -21.86 -12.71
C LEU A 155 -0.06 -22.87 -11.59
N PHE A 156 -0.28 -22.51 -10.33
CA PHE A 156 -0.20 -23.42 -9.19
C PHE A 156 -1.36 -24.43 -9.14
N GLU A 157 -2.47 -24.21 -9.83
CA GLU A 157 -3.57 -25.18 -9.94
C GLU A 157 -3.43 -26.10 -11.16
N GLN A 158 -2.97 -25.58 -12.30
CA GLN A 158 -3.04 -26.23 -13.61
C GLN A 158 -1.68 -26.41 -14.29
N SER A 159 -0.59 -25.94 -13.68
CA SER A 159 0.79 -25.90 -14.19
C SER A 159 1.06 -25.05 -15.44
N LYS A 160 0.04 -24.78 -16.27
CA LYS A 160 0.15 -23.96 -17.47
C LYS A 160 -1.19 -23.32 -17.87
N ILE A 161 -1.11 -22.23 -18.62
CA ILE A 161 -2.25 -21.57 -19.29
C ILE A 161 -1.76 -20.93 -20.59
N SER A 162 -2.60 -20.86 -21.63
CA SER A 162 -2.25 -20.13 -22.85
C SER A 162 -2.33 -18.62 -22.61
N LYS A 163 -1.55 -17.82 -23.33
CA LYS A 163 -1.59 -16.35 -23.18
C LYS A 163 -2.97 -15.78 -23.52
N SER A 164 -3.62 -16.32 -24.55
CA SER A 164 -4.97 -15.94 -24.95
C SER A 164 -6.02 -16.28 -23.90
N ASP A 165 -5.96 -17.47 -23.30
CA ASP A 165 -6.92 -17.86 -22.26
C ASP A 165 -6.74 -17.01 -21.01
N PHE A 166 -5.49 -16.69 -20.66
CA PHE A 166 -5.23 -15.81 -19.53
C PHE A 166 -5.74 -14.39 -19.80
N GLN A 167 -5.53 -13.86 -21.00
CA GLN A 167 -6.06 -12.55 -21.40
C GLN A 167 -7.60 -12.52 -21.35
N ASN A 168 -8.27 -13.56 -21.86
CA ASN A 168 -9.72 -13.71 -21.78
C ASN A 168 -10.21 -13.79 -20.33
N PHE A 169 -9.49 -14.52 -19.48
CA PHE A 169 -9.78 -14.59 -18.04
C PHE A 169 -9.72 -13.21 -17.39
N LEU A 170 -8.66 -12.43 -17.63
CA LEU A 170 -8.54 -11.07 -17.09
C LEU A 170 -9.69 -10.16 -17.55
N MET A 171 -10.08 -10.24 -18.83
CA MET A 171 -11.22 -9.48 -19.35
C MET A 171 -12.54 -9.88 -18.68
N SER A 172 -12.74 -11.19 -18.40
CA SER A 172 -13.94 -11.66 -17.70
C SER A 172 -14.02 -11.18 -16.25
N GLU A 173 -12.86 -10.95 -15.62
CA GLU A 173 -12.71 -10.36 -14.29
C GLU A 173 -12.73 -8.82 -14.31
N GLN A 174 -13.00 -8.21 -15.47
CA GLN A 174 -13.00 -6.75 -15.68
C GLN A 174 -11.66 -6.07 -15.34
N LEU A 175 -10.55 -6.79 -15.53
CA LEU A 175 -9.20 -6.27 -15.33
C LEU A 175 -8.57 -5.84 -16.66
N GLU A 176 -7.65 -4.87 -16.59
CA GLU A 176 -6.88 -4.50 -17.77
C GLU A 176 -6.01 -5.67 -18.25
N ALA A 177 -6.08 -5.96 -19.55
CA ALA A 177 -5.46 -7.10 -20.21
C ALA A 177 -4.70 -6.70 -21.48
N SER A 178 -4.09 -5.50 -21.45
CA SER A 178 -3.27 -4.96 -22.54
C SER A 178 -1.94 -5.71 -22.68
N ASP A 179 -1.33 -5.69 -23.86
CA ASP A 179 -0.01 -6.30 -24.09
C ASP A 179 1.07 -5.70 -23.19
N GLU A 180 0.93 -4.42 -22.82
CA GLU A 180 1.84 -3.73 -21.90
C GLU A 180 1.76 -4.32 -20.49
N ILE A 181 0.55 -4.54 -19.98
CA ILE A 181 0.34 -5.23 -18.71
C ILE A 181 0.85 -6.67 -18.76
N LEU A 182 0.57 -7.42 -19.82
CA LEU A 182 1.04 -8.81 -19.94
C LEU A 182 2.58 -8.88 -19.90
N LYS A 183 3.27 -7.99 -20.61
CA LYS A 183 4.74 -7.87 -20.54
C LYS A 183 5.23 -7.48 -19.14
N SER A 184 4.52 -6.60 -18.45
CA SER A 184 4.82 -6.17 -17.08
C SER A 184 4.66 -7.31 -16.06
N ILE A 185 3.62 -8.15 -16.23
CA ILE A 185 3.42 -9.37 -15.44
C ILE A 185 4.54 -10.37 -15.72
N GLU A 186 4.86 -10.63 -16.99
CA GLU A 186 5.97 -11.51 -17.38
C GLU A 186 7.29 -11.04 -16.75
N ALA A 187 7.63 -9.75 -16.87
CA ALA A 187 8.85 -9.19 -16.32
C ALA A 187 8.90 -9.31 -14.78
N CYS A 188 7.77 -9.13 -14.09
CA CYS A 188 7.68 -9.30 -12.65
C CYS A 188 7.88 -10.76 -12.23
N LEU A 189 7.12 -11.70 -12.80
CA LEU A 189 7.13 -13.11 -12.39
C LEU A 189 8.36 -13.90 -12.90
N THR A 190 9.05 -13.40 -13.93
CA THR A 190 10.38 -13.90 -14.36
C THR A 190 11.55 -13.17 -13.69
N TYR A 191 11.25 -12.24 -12.78
CA TYR A 191 12.17 -11.34 -12.08
C TYR A 191 12.96 -10.34 -12.94
N LYS A 192 12.74 -10.27 -14.25
CA LYS A 192 13.42 -9.32 -15.15
C LYS A 192 13.16 -7.84 -14.82
N PHE A 193 12.04 -7.55 -14.17
CA PHE A 193 11.72 -6.20 -13.67
C PHE A 193 12.68 -5.77 -12.56
N PHE A 194 13.07 -6.67 -11.66
CA PHE A 194 13.86 -6.32 -10.48
C PHE A 194 15.33 -6.08 -10.81
N ILE A 195 16.01 -5.31 -9.97
CA ILE A 195 17.48 -5.17 -10.03
C ILE A 195 18.18 -6.47 -9.64
N LYS A 196 19.44 -6.65 -10.07
CA LYS A 196 20.22 -7.90 -9.83
C LYS A 196 20.21 -8.38 -8.37
N ARG A 197 20.40 -7.47 -7.43
CA ARG A 197 20.40 -7.77 -5.99
C ARG A 197 19.10 -8.41 -5.53
N ASP A 198 17.97 -7.90 -6.03
CA ASP A 198 16.65 -8.41 -5.67
C ASP A 198 16.37 -9.73 -6.42
N GLN A 199 16.83 -9.88 -7.67
CA GLN A 199 16.79 -11.18 -8.37
C GLN A 199 17.54 -12.27 -7.58
N GLU A 200 18.75 -11.97 -7.11
CA GLU A 200 19.55 -12.89 -6.28
C GLU A 200 18.85 -13.20 -4.95
N LYS A 201 18.23 -12.20 -4.32
CA LYS A 201 17.44 -12.37 -3.09
C LYS A 201 16.23 -13.28 -3.30
N TYR A 202 15.51 -13.13 -4.42
CA TYR A 202 14.32 -13.93 -4.70
C TYR A 202 14.65 -15.33 -5.23
N GLY A 203 15.83 -15.53 -5.80
CA GLY A 203 16.33 -16.83 -6.22
C GLY A 203 15.58 -17.37 -7.44
N LEU A 204 14.86 -18.48 -7.29
CA LEU A 204 14.22 -19.17 -8.40
C LEU A 204 12.91 -18.47 -8.82
N PRO A 205 12.77 -18.03 -10.09
CA PRO A 205 11.51 -17.49 -10.60
C PRO A 205 10.47 -18.59 -10.77
N PRO A 206 9.19 -18.32 -10.44
CA PRO A 206 8.11 -19.30 -10.58
C PRO A 206 7.65 -19.48 -12.04
N LEU A 207 7.85 -18.48 -12.90
CA LEU A 207 7.30 -18.44 -14.25
C LEU A 207 8.36 -18.77 -15.32
N GLU A 208 7.98 -19.63 -16.25
CA GLU A 208 8.64 -19.83 -17.54
C GLU A 208 7.68 -19.38 -18.66
N VAL A 209 8.13 -18.43 -19.49
CA VAL A 209 7.36 -17.90 -20.62
C VAL A 209 7.78 -18.63 -21.89
N LYS A 210 6.82 -19.31 -22.53
CA LYS A 210 6.95 -19.87 -23.88
C LYS A 210 6.19 -18.99 -24.87
N GLU A 211 6.29 -19.29 -26.15
CA GLU A 211 5.68 -18.50 -27.23
C GLU A 211 4.19 -18.23 -26.96
N ASP A 212 3.40 -19.30 -26.77
CA ASP A 212 1.95 -19.19 -26.56
C ASP A 212 1.47 -19.52 -25.14
N PHE A 213 2.38 -19.93 -24.24
CA PHE A 213 2.00 -20.45 -22.93
C PHE A 213 2.81 -19.82 -21.78
N TYR A 214 2.13 -19.64 -20.66
CA TYR A 214 2.74 -19.50 -19.35
C TYR A 214 2.83 -20.86 -18.68
N CYS A 215 3.96 -21.18 -18.06
CA CYS A 215 4.18 -22.43 -17.35
C CYS A 215 4.86 -22.17 -16.00
N ILE A 216 4.61 -23.03 -15.01
CA ILE A 216 5.51 -23.11 -13.86
C ILE A 216 6.88 -23.56 -14.37
N ALA A 217 7.93 -22.85 -13.95
CA ALA A 217 9.29 -23.17 -14.32
C ALA A 217 9.67 -24.59 -13.85
N SER A 218 10.25 -25.38 -14.75
CA SER A 218 10.49 -26.81 -14.50
C SER A 218 11.44 -27.11 -13.32
N ASN A 219 12.39 -26.21 -13.03
CA ASN A 219 13.26 -26.26 -11.85
C ASN A 219 12.53 -25.90 -10.55
N PHE A 220 11.44 -25.13 -10.65
CA PHE A 220 10.60 -24.74 -9.53
C PHE A 220 9.61 -25.87 -9.18
N SER A 221 8.89 -26.41 -10.18
CA SER A 221 7.85 -27.43 -9.97
C SER A 221 8.36 -28.70 -9.31
N ARG A 222 9.60 -29.12 -9.64
CA ARG A 222 10.26 -30.30 -9.04
C ARG A 222 10.49 -30.19 -7.53
N LEU A 223 10.46 -28.97 -6.98
CA LEU A 223 10.65 -28.72 -5.56
C LEU A 223 9.33 -28.76 -4.78
N LEU A 224 8.18 -28.75 -5.46
CA LEU A 224 6.89 -28.62 -4.80
C LEU A 224 6.37 -29.99 -4.31
N THR A 225 5.99 -30.04 -3.03
CA THR A 225 5.09 -31.06 -2.51
C THR A 225 3.65 -30.54 -2.55
N LYS A 226 2.67 -31.44 -2.44
CA LYS A 226 1.25 -31.06 -2.38
C LYS A 226 0.99 -30.06 -1.24
N ASP A 227 1.47 -30.35 -0.03
CA ASP A 227 1.26 -29.50 1.14
C ASP A 227 1.91 -28.10 0.96
N TYR A 228 3.08 -28.03 0.32
CA TYR A 228 3.75 -26.77 0.08
C TYR A 228 3.05 -25.94 -1.01
N GLN A 229 2.46 -26.61 -2.00
CA GLN A 229 1.62 -25.97 -3.02
C GLN A 229 0.34 -25.40 -2.39
N GLU A 230 -0.32 -26.13 -1.50
CA GLU A 230 -1.48 -25.64 -0.73
C GLU A 230 -1.10 -24.43 0.13
N PHE A 231 0.07 -24.45 0.77
CA PHE A 231 0.62 -23.31 1.52
C PHE A 231 0.83 -22.06 0.64
N ILE A 232 1.38 -22.21 -0.56
CA ILE A 232 1.57 -21.11 -1.51
C ILE A 232 0.21 -20.57 -1.99
N LEU A 233 -0.72 -21.46 -2.34
CA LEU A 233 -2.06 -21.09 -2.78
C LEU A 233 -2.83 -20.33 -1.70
N ASP A 234 -2.65 -20.67 -0.42
CA ASP A 234 -3.22 -19.90 0.70
C ASP A 234 -2.69 -18.45 0.74
N ILE A 235 -1.38 -18.25 0.55
CA ILE A 235 -0.79 -16.89 0.50
C ILE A 235 -1.33 -16.11 -0.70
N ILE A 236 -1.44 -16.76 -1.87
CA ILE A 236 -2.01 -16.14 -3.08
C ILE A 236 -3.47 -15.75 -2.85
N GLN A 237 -4.27 -16.65 -2.28
CA GLN A 237 -5.68 -16.37 -2.00
C GLN A 237 -5.84 -15.26 -0.96
N THR A 238 -4.97 -15.23 0.06
CA THR A 238 -4.93 -14.13 1.03
C THR A 238 -4.64 -12.79 0.35
N GLY A 239 -3.75 -12.77 -0.65
CA GLY A 239 -3.47 -11.59 -1.44
C GLY A 239 -4.64 -11.16 -2.34
N LEU A 240 -5.37 -12.12 -2.91
CA LEU A 240 -6.59 -11.84 -3.68
C LEU A 240 -7.68 -11.22 -2.80
N ASN A 241 -7.87 -11.75 -1.59
CA ASN A 241 -8.81 -11.17 -0.63
C ASN A 241 -8.39 -9.75 -0.24
N ARG A 242 -7.09 -9.51 -0.01
CA ARG A 242 -6.57 -8.16 0.22
C ARG A 242 -6.78 -7.22 -0.97
N ALA A 243 -6.76 -7.75 -2.18
CA ALA A 243 -6.93 -6.96 -3.40
C ALA A 243 -8.31 -6.30 -3.51
N GLU A 244 -9.30 -6.71 -2.71
CA GLU A 244 -10.58 -6.01 -2.58
C GLU A 244 -10.41 -4.57 -2.05
N LYS A 245 -9.34 -4.30 -1.29
CA LYS A 245 -8.95 -2.94 -0.87
C LYS A 245 -8.50 -2.05 -2.05
N TYR A 246 -8.17 -2.67 -3.19
CA TYR A 246 -7.65 -2.01 -4.37
C TYR A 246 -8.61 -2.17 -5.57
N PRO A 247 -9.79 -1.51 -5.54
CA PRO A 247 -10.78 -1.63 -6.61
C PRO A 247 -10.45 -0.81 -7.87
N GLN A 248 -9.52 0.16 -7.80
CA GLN A 248 -9.15 1.03 -8.91
C GLN A 248 -7.77 0.65 -9.46
N GLU A 249 -7.63 0.64 -10.78
CA GLU A 249 -6.36 0.46 -11.47
C GLU A 249 -5.87 1.78 -12.10
N PRO A 250 -4.56 2.08 -12.10
CA PRO A 250 -3.49 1.31 -11.46
C PRO A 250 -3.37 1.56 -9.93
N PHE A 251 -4.09 2.57 -9.40
CA PHE A 251 -3.99 2.98 -8.00
C PHE A 251 -5.35 3.37 -7.42
N THR A 252 -5.56 3.03 -6.14
CA THR A 252 -6.72 3.46 -5.34
C THR A 252 -6.38 4.71 -4.54
N ILE A 253 -7.21 5.74 -4.66
CA ILE A 253 -7.04 7.00 -3.92
C ILE A 253 -7.14 6.75 -2.41
N GLY A 254 -6.22 7.35 -1.65
CA GLY A 254 -6.15 7.23 -0.19
C GLY A 254 -5.36 6.00 0.29
N GLU A 255 -4.99 5.09 -0.61
CA GLU A 255 -4.15 3.96 -0.27
C GLU A 255 -2.65 4.28 -0.36
N LYS A 256 -1.85 3.45 0.32
CA LYS A 256 -0.39 3.64 0.43
C LYS A 256 0.39 2.83 -0.58
N TYR A 257 1.35 3.48 -1.23
CA TYR A 257 2.22 2.89 -2.23
C TYR A 257 3.67 3.31 -2.01
N SER A 258 4.58 2.35 -2.15
CA SER A 258 6.01 2.63 -2.26
C SER A 258 6.35 3.14 -3.68
N ARG A 259 7.55 3.70 -3.84
CA ARG A 259 8.07 4.05 -5.17
C ARG A 259 8.17 2.84 -6.10
N LYS A 260 8.50 1.67 -5.53
CA LYS A 260 8.60 0.40 -6.28
C LYS A 260 7.22 -0.04 -6.78
N ASP A 261 6.20 0.05 -5.92
CA ASP A 261 4.83 -0.23 -6.32
C ASP A 261 4.41 0.69 -7.47
N ALA A 262 4.70 1.99 -7.37
CA ALA A 262 4.29 2.94 -8.38
C ALA A 262 4.89 2.64 -9.76
N VAL A 263 6.21 2.42 -9.85
CA VAL A 263 6.84 2.13 -11.15
C VAL A 263 6.42 0.77 -11.71
N LYS A 264 6.11 -0.21 -10.83
CA LYS A 264 5.59 -1.52 -11.25
C LYS A 264 4.17 -1.41 -11.80
N LEU A 265 3.29 -0.69 -11.10
CA LEU A 265 1.88 -0.51 -11.47
C LEU A 265 1.70 0.42 -12.68
N LEU A 266 2.66 1.32 -12.91
CA LEU A 266 2.78 2.12 -14.14
C LEU A 266 3.47 1.36 -15.29
N ASN A 267 3.69 0.04 -15.15
CA ASN A 267 4.26 -0.83 -16.18
C ASN A 267 5.65 -0.44 -16.71
N TRP A 268 6.50 0.17 -15.88
CA TRP A 268 7.87 0.46 -16.29
C TRP A 268 8.69 -0.82 -16.49
N ASP A 269 9.61 -0.79 -17.46
CA ASP A 269 10.41 -1.98 -17.82
C ASP A 269 11.22 -2.57 -16.66
N LYS A 270 11.65 -1.73 -15.71
CA LYS A 270 12.55 -2.07 -14.62
C LYS A 270 12.23 -1.31 -13.35
N ASP A 271 12.64 -1.89 -12.22
CA ASP A 271 12.65 -1.25 -10.92
C ASP A 271 13.67 -0.10 -10.89
N GLU A 272 13.17 1.09 -11.21
CA GLU A 272 13.92 2.34 -11.15
C GLU A 272 13.57 3.17 -9.91
N SER A 273 12.91 2.57 -8.92
CA SER A 273 12.35 3.24 -7.74
C SER A 273 13.36 4.08 -6.96
N SER A 274 14.62 3.64 -6.90
CA SER A 274 15.73 4.35 -6.24
C SER A 274 16.13 5.64 -6.95
N THR A 275 15.79 5.79 -8.24
CA THR A 275 16.14 6.95 -9.07
C THR A 275 14.96 7.87 -9.36
N VAL A 276 13.76 7.52 -8.87
CA VAL A 276 12.57 8.39 -9.00
C VAL A 276 12.71 9.64 -8.13
N TYR A 277 13.32 9.52 -6.95
CA TYR A 277 13.44 10.63 -5.98
C TYR A 277 12.09 11.30 -5.70
N GLY A 278 11.91 12.57 -6.09
CA GLY A 278 10.65 13.30 -5.96
C GLY A 278 9.74 13.20 -7.18
N TYR A 279 10.28 12.91 -8.37
CA TYR A 279 9.51 12.69 -9.59
C TYR A 279 10.43 12.21 -10.70
N LYS A 280 9.85 11.47 -11.66
CA LYS A 280 10.55 11.07 -12.88
C LYS A 280 9.57 10.88 -14.02
N VAL A 281 9.88 11.42 -15.20
CA VAL A 281 9.05 11.23 -16.41
C VAL A 281 9.57 10.02 -17.18
N LYS A 282 8.70 9.04 -17.44
CA LYS A 282 9.01 7.86 -18.26
C LYS A 282 7.74 7.17 -18.75
N HIS A 283 7.79 6.57 -19.95
CA HIS A 283 6.67 5.78 -20.51
C HIS A 283 5.31 6.50 -20.49
N GLY A 284 5.29 7.80 -20.78
CA GLY A 284 4.04 8.58 -20.76
C GLY A 284 3.44 8.79 -19.36
N THR A 285 4.20 8.53 -18.30
CA THR A 285 3.78 8.70 -16.90
C THR A 285 4.78 9.53 -16.10
N CYS A 286 4.31 10.18 -15.04
CA CYS A 286 5.13 10.87 -14.07
C CYS A 286 4.55 10.69 -12.65
N PRO A 287 5.07 9.72 -11.87
CA PRO A 287 4.76 9.67 -10.45
C PRO A 287 5.54 10.77 -9.71
N ILE A 288 4.83 11.54 -8.90
CA ILE A 288 5.32 12.68 -8.13
C ILE A 288 5.19 12.34 -6.64
N PHE A 289 6.32 12.24 -5.95
CA PHE A 289 6.43 11.90 -4.53
C PHE A 289 6.83 13.11 -3.69
N VAL A 290 5.99 13.46 -2.73
CA VAL A 290 6.21 14.59 -1.83
C VAL A 290 6.24 14.12 -0.38
N THR A 291 7.28 14.52 0.34
CA THR A 291 7.33 14.40 1.80
C THR A 291 6.96 15.75 2.40
N TYR A 292 5.78 15.80 3.02
CA TYR A 292 5.16 16.97 3.65
C TYR A 292 5.69 17.18 5.07
N HIS A 293 5.73 18.42 5.56
CA HIS A 293 6.27 18.79 6.89
C HIS A 293 7.69 18.28 7.15
N LYS A 294 8.59 18.56 6.23
CA LYS A 294 10.02 18.27 6.38
C LYS A 294 10.55 18.84 7.71
N GLU A 295 11.33 18.04 8.44
CA GLU A 295 12.00 18.46 9.66
C GLU A 295 12.86 19.71 9.42
N GLU A 296 13.02 20.54 10.45
CA GLU A 296 13.77 21.81 10.37
C GLU A 296 15.28 21.59 10.11
N ASP A 297 15.79 20.38 10.37
CA ASP A 297 17.21 20.01 10.21
C ASP A 297 17.60 19.52 8.79
N ILE A 298 16.72 19.65 7.79
CA ILE A 298 17.05 19.31 6.39
C ILE A 298 17.79 20.48 5.71
N THR A 299 18.76 20.18 4.82
CA THR A 299 19.50 21.22 4.09
C THR A 299 18.57 22.19 3.37
N GLU A 300 18.84 23.51 3.47
CA GLU A 300 18.07 24.59 2.81
C GLU A 300 17.88 24.37 1.31
N THR A 301 18.79 23.64 0.66
CA THR A 301 18.73 23.29 -0.77
C THR A 301 17.65 22.25 -1.12
N THR A 302 16.96 21.70 -0.13
CA THR A 302 15.94 20.65 -0.30
C THR A 302 14.68 20.89 0.54
N GLN A 303 14.60 22.02 1.24
CA GLN A 303 13.45 22.48 2.00
C GLN A 303 12.40 23.11 1.07
N TYR A 304 11.83 22.29 0.21
CA TYR A 304 10.74 22.69 -0.69
C TYR A 304 9.49 23.06 0.13
N GLN A 305 8.78 24.09 -0.31
CA GLN A 305 7.53 24.54 0.32
C GLN A 305 6.32 23.95 -0.41
N ASP A 306 6.40 22.65 -0.74
CA ASP A 306 5.26 21.93 -1.29
C ASP A 306 4.08 22.02 -0.33
N GLY A 307 2.89 22.32 -0.85
CA GLY A 307 1.79 22.81 -0.02
C GLY A 307 0.43 22.64 -0.67
N PHE A 308 -0.57 22.25 0.10
CA PHE A 308 -1.94 22.40 -0.36
C PHE A 308 -2.35 23.88 -0.33
N LEU A 309 -2.84 24.39 -1.46
CA LEU A 309 -3.54 25.68 -1.51
C LEU A 309 -5.03 25.51 -1.21
N SER A 310 -5.57 24.33 -1.50
CA SER A 310 -6.92 23.86 -1.15
C SER A 310 -6.93 22.33 -1.16
N ASN A 311 -8.06 21.69 -0.87
CA ASN A 311 -8.24 20.25 -1.01
C ASN A 311 -8.24 19.75 -2.48
N ARG A 312 -8.09 20.66 -3.45
CA ARG A 312 -8.09 20.38 -4.90
C ARG A 312 -6.87 20.94 -5.63
N VAL A 313 -6.11 21.85 -5.03
CA VAL A 313 -4.95 22.48 -5.66
C VAL A 313 -3.71 22.26 -4.81
N PHE A 314 -2.70 21.65 -5.41
CA PHE A 314 -1.41 21.38 -4.79
C PHE A 314 -0.32 22.24 -5.42
N HIS A 315 0.38 23.01 -4.61
CA HIS A 315 1.57 23.76 -5.00
C HIS A 315 2.81 22.87 -4.88
N TRP A 316 3.60 22.81 -5.95
CA TRP A 316 4.70 21.86 -6.07
C TRP A 316 6.00 22.52 -6.53
N TYR A 317 7.11 22.00 -6.01
CA TYR A 317 8.48 22.40 -6.36
C TYR A 317 9.19 21.30 -7.14
N SER A 318 9.88 21.71 -8.22
CA SER A 318 10.84 20.86 -8.89
C SER A 318 12.06 20.60 -8.01
N ARG A 319 12.81 19.53 -8.31
CA ARG A 319 14.15 19.29 -7.79
C ARG A 319 15.06 20.50 -8.05
N SER A 320 16.02 20.72 -7.17
CA SER A 320 17.02 21.78 -7.28
C SER A 320 17.79 21.79 -8.60
N ASN A 321 18.24 22.98 -9.01
CA ASN A 321 18.95 23.27 -10.26
C ASN A 321 18.12 22.88 -11.49
N ARG A 322 16.88 23.37 -11.52
CA ARG A 322 15.95 23.19 -12.64
C ARG A 322 15.40 24.53 -13.11
N SER A 323 14.95 24.52 -14.35
CA SER A 323 14.45 25.65 -15.13
C SER A 323 13.44 25.13 -16.15
N PHE A 324 12.73 26.00 -16.85
CA PHE A 324 11.82 25.65 -17.93
C PHE A 324 12.51 24.90 -19.07
N LYS A 325 13.84 25.06 -19.23
CA LYS A 325 14.64 24.31 -20.21
C LYS A 325 14.97 22.88 -19.78
N SER A 326 14.73 22.53 -18.53
CA SER A 326 14.98 21.18 -18.03
C SER A 326 13.97 20.21 -18.64
N LYS A 327 14.45 19.11 -19.25
CA LYS A 327 13.60 18.16 -20.01
C LYS A 327 12.33 17.75 -19.26
N GLU A 328 12.46 17.21 -18.04
CA GLU A 328 11.31 16.72 -17.27
C GLU A 328 10.36 17.85 -16.84
N VAL A 329 10.89 19.06 -16.59
CA VAL A 329 10.04 20.23 -16.25
C VAL A 329 9.23 20.65 -17.47
N ALA A 330 9.86 20.71 -18.65
CA ALA A 330 9.17 21.01 -19.90
C ALA A 330 8.12 19.94 -20.23
N GLU A 331 8.41 18.66 -20.02
CA GLU A 331 7.45 17.56 -20.22
C GLU A 331 6.25 17.70 -19.28
N ILE A 332 6.46 18.02 -18.00
CA ILE A 332 5.37 18.24 -17.02
C ILE A 332 4.54 19.48 -17.40
N MET A 333 5.17 20.59 -17.79
CA MET A 333 4.44 21.80 -18.20
C MET A 333 3.60 21.60 -19.46
N ASN A 334 3.99 20.67 -20.34
CA ASN A 334 3.23 20.32 -21.54
C ASN A 334 2.31 19.10 -21.34
N SER A 335 2.11 18.64 -20.10
CA SER A 335 1.43 17.37 -19.82
C SER A 335 0.02 17.31 -20.38
N ASN A 336 -0.70 18.43 -20.36
CA ASN A 336 -2.07 18.53 -20.84
C ASN A 336 -2.16 18.37 -22.37
N GLN A 337 -1.13 18.78 -23.13
CA GLN A 337 -1.13 18.59 -24.59
C GLN A 337 -0.59 17.21 -24.99
N THR A 338 0.35 16.66 -24.24
CA THR A 338 0.99 15.37 -24.56
C THR A 338 0.27 14.17 -23.93
N ASN A 339 -0.79 14.39 -23.15
CA ASN A 339 -1.46 13.37 -22.33
C ASN A 339 -0.48 12.64 -21.38
N LEU A 340 0.51 13.35 -20.83
CA LEU A 340 1.42 12.78 -19.83
C LEU A 340 0.66 12.58 -18.52
N ALA A 341 0.53 11.34 -18.07
CA ALA A 341 -0.21 11.00 -16.85
C ALA A 341 0.60 11.37 -15.59
N LEU A 342 0.18 12.42 -14.88
CA LEU A 342 0.79 12.85 -13.63
C LEU A 342 0.06 12.21 -12.43
N HIS A 343 0.80 11.59 -11.52
CA HIS A 343 0.25 10.88 -10.36
C HIS A 343 0.86 11.41 -9.06
N LEU A 344 0.04 11.89 -8.13
CA LEU A 344 0.52 12.52 -6.89
C LEU A 344 0.49 11.57 -5.69
N PHE A 345 1.64 11.47 -5.00
CA PHE A 345 1.86 10.65 -3.82
C PHE A 345 2.43 11.50 -2.69
N ILE A 346 1.79 11.50 -1.51
CA ILE A 346 2.21 12.33 -0.37
C ILE A 346 2.37 11.50 0.90
N LYS A 347 3.42 11.79 1.67
CA LYS A 347 3.69 11.24 3.01
C LYS A 347 4.02 12.39 3.97
N LYS A 348 3.62 12.32 5.25
CA LYS A 348 4.17 13.21 6.30
C LYS A 348 5.58 12.77 6.72
N ALA A 349 6.49 13.69 7.03
CA ALA A 349 7.85 13.34 7.47
C ALA A 349 7.88 12.46 8.73
N ASP A 350 7.00 12.74 9.70
CA ASP A 350 6.80 11.98 10.94
C ASP A 350 6.01 10.66 10.76
N GLY A 351 5.50 10.40 9.56
CA GLY A 351 4.70 9.21 9.29
C GLY A 351 5.52 7.91 9.31
N GLU A 352 4.92 6.85 9.86
CA GLU A 352 5.50 5.50 9.85
C GLU A 352 5.61 4.91 8.42
N GLY A 353 6.71 4.19 8.17
CA GLY A 353 6.96 3.44 6.93
C GLY A 353 7.57 4.26 5.78
N ASN A 354 7.83 3.63 4.63
CA ASN A 354 8.41 4.28 3.45
C ASN A 354 7.37 4.65 2.38
N ASP A 355 6.09 4.38 2.66
CA ASP A 355 5.02 4.46 1.67
C ASP A 355 4.31 5.82 1.71
N PHE A 356 3.72 6.18 0.58
CA PHE A 356 3.06 7.44 0.34
C PHE A 356 1.58 7.21 0.04
N TYR A 357 0.71 8.06 0.58
CA TYR A 357 -0.70 8.09 0.20
C TYR A 357 -0.83 8.55 -1.24
N TYR A 358 -1.50 7.78 -2.08
CA TYR A 358 -1.86 8.20 -3.42
C TYR A 358 -3.06 9.14 -3.38
N LEU A 359 -2.93 10.33 -3.97
CA LEU A 359 -3.98 11.35 -3.96
C LEU A 359 -4.76 11.42 -5.26
N GLY A 360 -4.38 10.62 -6.25
CA GLY A 360 -5.03 10.61 -7.56
C GLY A 360 -4.18 11.22 -8.67
N PRO A 361 -4.71 11.16 -9.89
CA PRO A 361 -4.14 11.84 -11.04
C PRO A 361 -4.34 13.35 -10.91
N VAL A 362 -3.38 14.11 -11.47
CA VAL A 362 -3.39 15.57 -11.42
C VAL A 362 -3.15 16.20 -12.79
N HIS A 363 -3.63 17.42 -12.99
CA HIS A 363 -3.37 18.22 -14.18
C HIS A 363 -2.52 19.43 -13.83
N TYR A 364 -1.58 19.76 -14.71
CA TYR A 364 -0.86 21.02 -14.62
C TYR A 364 -1.82 22.19 -14.83
N ILE A 365 -1.83 23.16 -13.92
CA ILE A 365 -2.58 24.40 -14.10
C ILE A 365 -1.77 25.32 -15.01
N GLU A 366 -2.27 25.56 -16.22
CA GLU A 366 -1.58 26.37 -17.24
C GLU A 366 -1.17 27.74 -16.70
N ASN A 367 0.03 28.19 -17.08
CA ASN A 367 0.63 29.46 -16.68
C ASN A 367 0.91 29.61 -15.18
N SER A 368 0.74 28.56 -14.37
CA SER A 368 1.11 28.60 -12.94
C SER A 368 2.61 28.40 -12.68
N ALA A 369 3.39 28.06 -13.70
CA ALA A 369 4.80 27.72 -13.55
C ALA A 369 5.67 28.98 -13.45
N ILE A 370 6.57 29.02 -12.46
CA ILE A 370 7.46 30.16 -12.19
C ILE A 370 8.87 29.65 -11.94
N GLU A 371 9.85 30.19 -12.66
CA GLU A 371 11.26 30.05 -12.29
C GLU A 371 11.58 30.94 -11.10
N THR A 372 12.06 30.35 -10.02
CA THR A 372 12.41 31.04 -8.78
C THR A 372 13.64 30.40 -8.14
N LYS A 373 13.92 30.76 -6.89
CA LYS A 373 15.01 30.19 -6.10
C LYS A 373 14.49 29.62 -4.79
N MET A 374 15.21 28.65 -4.24
CA MET A 374 14.97 28.12 -2.89
C MET A 374 15.16 29.22 -1.83
N GLN A 375 14.78 28.92 -0.58
CA GLN A 375 14.89 29.86 0.55
C GLN A 375 16.30 30.44 0.74
N ASN A 376 17.35 29.70 0.34
CA ASN A 376 18.73 30.17 0.34
C ASN A 376 19.05 31.30 -0.67
N GLY A 377 18.09 31.68 -1.51
CA GLY A 377 18.20 32.75 -2.51
C GLY A 377 19.17 32.47 -3.67
N LYS A 378 19.70 31.24 -3.78
CA LYS A 378 20.73 30.88 -4.76
C LYS A 378 20.33 29.73 -5.66
N THR A 379 19.72 28.68 -5.11
CA THR A 379 19.45 27.44 -5.84
C THR A 379 18.23 27.59 -6.75
N PRO A 380 18.36 27.49 -8.09
CA PRO A 380 17.24 27.63 -9.01
C PRO A 380 16.26 26.46 -8.90
N VAL A 381 14.97 26.77 -8.93
CA VAL A 381 13.87 25.80 -8.95
C VAL A 381 12.72 26.35 -9.79
N VAL A 382 11.84 25.44 -10.23
CA VAL A 382 10.56 25.79 -10.82
C VAL A 382 9.46 25.40 -9.85
N THR A 383 8.55 26.32 -9.58
CA THR A 383 7.30 26.02 -8.85
C THR A 383 6.13 26.03 -9.82
N MET A 384 5.10 25.25 -9.55
CA MET A 384 3.87 25.20 -10.33
C MET A 384 2.71 24.64 -9.49
N ASN A 385 1.49 24.79 -9.99
CA ASN A 385 0.30 24.25 -9.34
C ASN A 385 -0.27 23.07 -10.13
N PHE A 386 -0.71 22.06 -9.39
CA PHE A 386 -1.45 20.93 -9.91
C PHE A 386 -2.90 20.96 -9.39
N GLU A 387 -3.86 20.74 -10.28
CA GLU A 387 -5.24 20.46 -9.91
C GLU A 387 -5.45 18.95 -9.77
N LEU A 388 -5.95 18.50 -8.63
CA LEU A 388 -6.33 17.11 -8.43
C LEU A 388 -7.67 16.84 -9.11
N LEU A 389 -7.74 15.75 -9.89
CA LEU A 389 -8.98 15.30 -10.53
C LEU A 389 -10.06 14.90 -9.51
N ASN A 390 -9.63 14.44 -8.33
CA ASN A 390 -10.50 14.10 -7.22
C ASN A 390 -10.08 14.92 -6.01
N GLU A 391 -11.05 15.52 -5.31
CA GLU A 391 -10.75 16.24 -4.08
C GLU A 391 -10.20 15.29 -3.02
N VAL A 392 -9.17 15.75 -2.31
CA VAL A 392 -8.65 15.01 -1.16
C VAL A 392 -9.74 14.98 -0.10
N SER A 393 -10.06 13.77 0.40
CA SER A 393 -11.04 13.63 1.48
C SER A 393 -10.62 14.50 2.68
N LEU A 394 -11.57 15.18 3.31
CA LEU A 394 -11.29 16.09 4.43
C LEU A 394 -10.47 15.41 5.54
N THR A 395 -10.78 14.15 5.81
CA THR A 395 -10.01 13.28 6.69
C THR A 395 -8.53 13.20 6.31
N LEU A 396 -8.21 12.83 5.07
CA LEU A 396 -6.82 12.65 4.63
C LEU A 396 -6.11 14.00 4.52
N TYR A 397 -6.83 15.02 4.05
CA TYR A 397 -6.35 16.39 3.98
C TYR A 397 -5.94 16.91 5.37
N ASP A 398 -6.81 16.78 6.37
CA ASP A 398 -6.53 17.16 7.76
C ASP A 398 -5.34 16.39 8.33
N TYR A 399 -5.27 15.08 8.08
CA TYR A 399 -4.16 14.25 8.54
C TYR A 399 -2.83 14.73 7.93
N LEU A 400 -2.78 14.98 6.63
CA LEU A 400 -1.56 15.40 5.94
C LEU A 400 -1.14 16.84 6.30
N THR A 401 -2.10 17.74 6.53
CA THR A 401 -1.83 19.16 6.75
C THR A 401 -1.57 19.53 8.20
N LYS A 402 -2.09 18.79 9.18
CA LYS A 402 -1.76 19.00 10.59
C LYS A 402 -0.31 18.60 10.87
N LYS A 403 0.41 19.46 11.61
CA LYS A 403 1.76 19.15 12.08
C LYS A 403 1.68 18.03 13.12
#